data_AF-A0A645GCK8-F1
#
_entry.id   AF-A0A645GCK8-F1
#
_cell.length_a   1.000
_cell.length_b   1.000
_cell.length_c   1.000
_cell.angle_alpha   90.00
_cell.angle_beta   90.00
_cell.angle_gamma   90.00
#
_symmetry.space_group_name_H-M   'P 1'
#
loop_
_entity.id
_entity.type
_entity.pdbx_description
1 polymer ?
#
loop_
_entity_poly.entity_id
_entity_poly.type
_entity_poly.pdbx_seq_one_letter_code
_entity_poly.pdbx_strand_id
1 'polypeptide(L)'
;MQTLKFDTKTLKTAAVLIDWDNNEPCTEKYLAKKIAAKLGEETYELLLKLYIAEGRIDSDKAKEIFDEIIGNKECISIRDLKINGSKLKELGISDGKTIGAALNEMLDYAHKNPQNNSEKCLEKYAVEHFLDM
;
A
#
# COMPACT_ATOMS: atom_id res chain seq x y z
N MET A 1 -18.03 -12.13 -19.77
CA MET A 1 -18.19 -12.46 -18.33
C MET A 1 -19.64 -12.48 -17.83
N GLN A 2 -20.66 -12.02 -18.57
CA GLN A 2 -22.05 -11.90 -18.08
C GLN A 2 -22.85 -13.22 -17.89
N THR A 3 -22.28 -14.38 -18.23
CA THR A 3 -22.96 -15.69 -18.13
C THR A 3 -22.59 -16.50 -16.87
N LEU A 4 -21.52 -16.11 -16.15
CA LEU A 4 -21.04 -16.80 -14.96
C LEU A 4 -21.38 -15.95 -13.71
N LYS A 5 -22.09 -16.54 -12.75
CA LYS A 5 -22.49 -15.87 -11.49
C LYS A 5 -21.33 -15.86 -10.48
N PHE A 6 -20.28 -15.11 -10.77
CA PHE A 6 -19.19 -14.89 -9.82
C PHE A 6 -19.62 -13.92 -8.72
N ASP A 7 -19.02 -14.05 -7.53
CA ASP A 7 -19.21 -13.09 -6.47
C ASP A 7 -18.55 -11.74 -6.80
N THR A 8 -18.99 -10.68 -6.12
CA THR A 8 -18.52 -9.31 -6.38
C THR A 8 -17.03 -9.13 -6.12
N LYS A 9 -16.43 -9.86 -5.16
CA LYS A 9 -14.99 -9.77 -4.89
C LYS A 9 -14.21 -10.32 -6.07
N THR A 10 -14.57 -11.52 -6.54
CA THR A 10 -13.95 -12.14 -7.73
C THR A 10 -14.05 -11.25 -8.97
N LEU A 11 -15.22 -10.64 -9.23
CA LEU A 11 -15.39 -9.72 -10.35
C LEU A 11 -14.48 -8.48 -10.25
N LYS A 12 -14.37 -7.89 -9.05
CA LYS A 12 -13.49 -6.73 -8.82
C LYS A 12 -12.02 -7.09 -8.99
N THR A 13 -11.59 -8.22 -8.44
CA THR A 13 -10.21 -8.72 -8.60
C THR A 13 -9.91 -8.95 -10.08
N ALA A 14 -10.77 -9.65 -10.81
CA ALA A 14 -10.57 -9.90 -12.24
C ALA A 14 -10.50 -8.61 -13.06
N ALA A 15 -11.36 -7.62 -12.78
CA ALA A 15 -11.33 -6.32 -13.44
C ALA A 15 -10.00 -5.59 -13.18
N VAL A 16 -9.55 -5.56 -11.93
CA VAL A 16 -8.26 -4.94 -11.56
C VAL A 16 -7.08 -5.63 -12.26
N LEU A 17 -7.09 -6.96 -12.34
CA LEU A 17 -6.03 -7.71 -13.02
C LEU A 17 -5.98 -7.37 -14.52
N ILE A 18 -7.14 -7.31 -15.19
CA ILE A 18 -7.23 -6.91 -16.60
C ILE A 18 -6.75 -5.47 -16.80
N ASP A 19 -7.15 -4.54 -15.93
CA ASP A 19 -6.74 -3.14 -16.01
C ASP A 19 -5.22 -2.97 -15.81
N TRP A 20 -4.61 -3.84 -15.00
CA TRP A 20 -3.17 -3.82 -14.71
C TRP A 20 -2.33 -4.67 -15.64
N ASP A 21 -2.94 -5.45 -16.53
CA ASP A 21 -2.27 -6.41 -17.39
C ASP A 21 -1.21 -5.78 -18.29
N ASN A 22 -1.35 -4.52 -18.69
CA ASN A 22 -0.35 -3.82 -19.52
C ASN A 22 0.85 -3.24 -18.71
N ASN A 23 0.89 -3.42 -17.39
CA ASN A 23 2.00 -2.96 -16.56
C ASN A 23 3.06 -4.06 -16.41
N GLU A 24 4.31 -3.66 -16.21
CA GLU A 24 5.41 -4.59 -15.96
C GLU A 24 5.56 -4.92 -14.47
N PRO A 25 6.13 -6.09 -14.12
CA PRO A 25 6.48 -6.42 -12.75
C PRO A 25 7.35 -5.33 -12.10
N CYS A 26 6.99 -4.90 -10.90
CA CYS A 26 7.69 -3.85 -10.19
C CYS A 26 8.78 -4.42 -9.28
N THR A 27 10.04 -4.07 -9.54
CA THR A 27 11.20 -4.50 -8.73
C THR A 27 11.75 -3.42 -7.80
N GLU A 28 10.99 -2.34 -7.60
CA GLU A 28 11.33 -1.30 -6.63
C GLU A 28 10.41 -1.40 -5.42
N LYS A 29 11.00 -1.64 -4.24
CA LYS A 29 10.26 -1.91 -2.99
C LYS A 29 9.26 -0.82 -2.61
N TYR A 30 9.63 0.46 -2.78
CA TYR A 30 8.76 1.60 -2.52
C TYR A 30 7.53 1.60 -3.44
N LEU A 31 7.73 1.44 -4.76
CA LEU A 31 6.64 1.39 -5.73
C LEU A 31 5.78 0.14 -5.55
N ALA A 32 6.37 -1.01 -5.24
CA ALA A 32 5.64 -2.25 -4.95
C ALA A 32 4.64 -2.06 -3.80
N LYS A 33 5.03 -1.39 -2.72
CA LYS A 33 4.11 -1.03 -1.63
C LYS A 33 2.99 -0.11 -2.07
N LYS A 34 3.26 0.88 -2.93
CA LYS A 34 2.23 1.80 -3.46
C LYS A 34 1.22 1.07 -4.34
N ILE A 35 1.69 0.13 -5.16
CA ILE A 35 0.82 -0.71 -5.97
C ILE A 35 -0.03 -1.60 -5.05
N ALA A 36 0.60 -2.30 -4.10
CA ALA A 36 -0.10 -3.13 -3.13
C ALA A 36 -1.15 -2.33 -2.31
N ALA A 37 -0.82 -1.12 -1.87
CA ALA A 37 -1.75 -0.23 -1.17
C ALA A 37 -2.98 0.13 -2.02
N LYS A 38 -2.77 0.35 -3.33
CA LYS A 38 -3.82 0.72 -4.28
C LYS A 38 -4.72 -0.46 -4.65
N LEU A 39 -4.15 -1.66 -4.84
CA LEU A 39 -4.90 -2.84 -5.30
C LEU A 39 -5.43 -3.71 -4.16
N GLY A 40 -4.85 -3.57 -2.98
CA GLY A 40 -4.95 -4.54 -1.88
C GLY A 40 -3.91 -5.66 -2.04
N GLU A 41 -3.37 -6.11 -0.91
CA GLU A 41 -2.31 -7.11 -0.84
C GLU A 41 -2.67 -8.41 -1.57
N GLU A 42 -3.86 -8.96 -1.32
CA GLU A 42 -4.33 -10.20 -1.98
C GLU A 42 -4.40 -10.06 -3.51
N THR A 43 -4.91 -8.92 -4.00
CA THR A 43 -5.02 -8.66 -5.44
C THR A 43 -3.65 -8.49 -6.07
N TYR A 44 -2.73 -7.80 -5.38
CA TYR A 44 -1.37 -7.62 -5.87
C TYR A 44 -0.59 -8.94 -5.89
N GLU A 45 -0.77 -9.80 -4.88
CA GLU A 45 -0.18 -11.14 -4.89
C GLU A 45 -0.68 -11.98 -6.08
N LEU A 46 -1.97 -11.90 -6.40
CA LEU A 46 -2.54 -12.55 -7.58
C LEU A 46 -1.98 -11.99 -8.89
N LEU A 47 -1.77 -10.67 -8.96
CA LEU A 47 -1.15 -10.02 -10.13
C LEU A 47 0.28 -10.53 -10.35
N LEU A 48 1.08 -10.64 -9.29
CA LEU A 48 2.44 -11.17 -9.39
C LEU A 48 2.45 -12.65 -9.83
N LYS A 49 1.51 -13.46 -9.33
CA LYS A 49 1.35 -14.86 -9.77
C LYS A 49 0.98 -14.95 -11.26
N LEU A 50 0.15 -14.05 -11.75
CA LEU A 50 -0.20 -13.97 -13.18
C LEU A 50 1.05 -13.65 -14.02
N TYR A 51 1.82 -12.64 -13.63
CA TYR A 51 3.05 -12.28 -14.34
C TYR A 51 4.08 -13.42 -14.39
N ILE A 52 4.22 -14.19 -13.31
CA ILE A 52 5.08 -15.39 -13.29
C ILE A 52 4.55 -16.45 -14.27
N ALA A 53 3.24 -16.72 -14.25
CA ALA A 53 2.63 -17.71 -15.13
C ALA A 53 2.78 -17.36 -16.63
N GLU A 54 2.84 -16.07 -16.94
CA GLU A 54 3.08 -15.55 -18.30
C GLU A 54 4.57 -15.49 -18.68
N GLY A 55 5.47 -15.76 -17.74
CA GLY A 55 6.92 -15.69 -17.97
C GLY A 55 7.44 -14.27 -18.19
N ARG A 56 6.81 -13.26 -17.58
CA ARG A 56 7.25 -11.87 -17.70
C ARG A 56 8.63 -11.69 -17.06
N ILE A 57 9.43 -10.83 -17.69
CA ILE A 57 10.76 -10.46 -17.19
C ILE A 57 10.62 -9.87 -15.79
N ASP A 58 11.53 -10.24 -14.89
CA ASP A 58 11.58 -9.76 -13.50
C ASP A 58 10.37 -10.14 -12.61
N SER A 59 9.44 -10.97 -13.08
CA SER A 59 8.26 -11.39 -12.31
C SER A 59 8.61 -12.15 -11.03
N ASP A 60 9.57 -13.08 -11.08
CA ASP A 60 10.07 -13.78 -9.89
C ASP A 60 10.70 -12.80 -8.88
N LYS A 61 11.54 -11.87 -9.35
CA LYS A 61 12.18 -10.86 -8.52
C LYS A 61 11.17 -9.91 -7.86
N ALA A 62 10.15 -9.48 -8.61
CA ALA A 62 9.07 -8.67 -8.06
C ALA A 62 8.30 -9.43 -6.96
N LYS A 63 8.09 -10.74 -7.14
CA LYS A 63 7.46 -11.59 -6.13
C LYS A 63 8.33 -11.77 -4.89
N GLU A 64 9.62 -12.00 -5.04
CA GLU A 64 10.57 -12.07 -3.92
C GLU A 64 10.57 -10.78 -3.08
N ILE A 65 10.58 -9.62 -3.74
CA ILE A 65 10.51 -8.32 -3.06
C ILE A 65 9.21 -8.18 -2.27
N PHE A 66 8.08 -8.57 -2.86
CA PHE A 66 6.80 -8.50 -2.16
C PHE A 66 6.74 -9.47 -0.98
N ASP A 67 7.29 -10.67 -1.11
CA ASP A 67 7.40 -11.63 -0.01
C ASP A 67 8.30 -11.11 1.12
N GLU A 68 9.37 -10.40 0.79
CA GLU A 68 10.22 -9.73 1.79
C GLU A 68 9.45 -8.64 2.54
N ILE A 69 8.68 -7.80 1.84
CA ILE A 69 7.82 -6.76 2.45
C ILE A 69 6.86 -7.39 3.46
N ILE A 70 6.17 -8.47 3.05
CA ILE A 70 5.21 -9.19 3.90
C ILE A 70 5.91 -9.90 5.07
N GLY A 71 7.02 -10.59 4.81
CA GLY A 71 7.80 -11.30 5.81
C GLY A 71 8.36 -10.37 6.90
N ASN A 72 8.79 -9.17 6.51
CA ASN A 72 9.25 -8.12 7.42
C ASN A 72 8.11 -7.33 8.09
N LYS A 73 6.85 -7.60 7.73
CA LYS A 73 5.66 -6.86 8.20
C LYS A 73 5.78 -5.35 7.97
N GLU A 74 6.29 -4.97 6.80
CA GLU A 74 6.43 -3.57 6.44
C GLU A 74 5.07 -2.90 6.20
N CYS A 75 5.01 -1.59 6.39
CA CYS A 75 3.78 -0.82 6.18
C CYS A 75 3.38 -0.84 4.69
N ILE A 76 2.15 -1.29 4.40
CA ILE A 76 1.59 -1.29 3.04
C ILE A 76 0.43 -0.30 2.95
N SER A 77 -0.47 -0.30 3.93
CA SER A 77 -1.69 0.49 3.95
C SER A 77 -1.77 1.44 5.16
N ILE A 78 -2.71 2.37 5.14
CA ILE A 78 -3.01 3.25 6.28
C ILE A 78 -3.28 2.44 7.56
N ARG A 79 -3.83 1.23 7.44
CA ARG A 79 -4.13 0.36 8.59
C ARG A 79 -2.88 -0.17 9.29
N ASP A 80 -1.75 -0.19 8.58
CA ASP A 80 -0.48 -0.70 9.11
C ASP A 80 0.35 0.40 9.80
N LEU A 81 -0.07 1.67 9.64
CA LEU A 81 0.57 2.80 10.32
C LEU A 81 0.50 2.61 11.84
N LYS A 82 1.58 2.94 12.53
CA LYS A 82 1.65 2.89 14.01
C LYS A 82 0.92 4.03 14.71
N ILE A 83 0.24 4.89 13.94
CA ILE A 83 -0.68 5.90 14.45
C ILE A 83 -1.99 5.83 13.66
N ASN A 84 -3.03 6.47 14.19
CA ASN A 84 -4.32 6.57 13.54
C ASN A 84 -4.88 8.00 13.67
N GLY A 85 -6.06 8.25 13.11
CA GLY A 85 -6.68 9.56 13.17
C GLY A 85 -7.00 10.05 14.59
N SER A 86 -7.28 9.16 15.55
CA SER A 86 -7.51 9.56 16.94
C SER A 86 -6.23 10.13 17.57
N LYS A 87 -5.08 9.50 17.30
CA LYS A 87 -3.79 9.99 17.75
C LYS A 87 -3.46 11.36 17.15
N LEU A 88 -3.76 11.58 15.87
CA LEU A 88 -3.58 12.89 15.22
C LEU A 88 -4.47 13.97 15.85
N LYS A 89 -5.70 13.63 16.27
CA LYS A 89 -6.56 14.56 17.02
C LYS A 89 -5.98 14.93 18.39
N GLU A 90 -5.40 13.97 19.10
CA GLU A 90 -4.72 14.21 20.39
C GLU A 90 -3.52 15.15 20.24
N LEU A 91 -2.82 15.08 19.11
CA LEU A 91 -1.73 16.00 18.78
C LEU A 91 -2.23 17.41 18.41
N GLY A 92 -3.53 17.60 18.16
CA GLY A 92 -4.15 18.88 17.79
C GLY A 92 -4.60 18.98 16.33
N ILE A 93 -4.41 17.94 15.52
CA ILE A 93 -4.87 17.90 14.12
C ILE A 93 -6.31 17.39 14.11
N SER A 94 -7.27 18.31 14.27
CA SER A 94 -8.68 17.95 14.42
C SER A 94 -9.49 17.95 13.12
N ASP A 95 -9.00 18.61 12.06
CA ASP A 95 -9.70 18.67 10.77
C ASP A 95 -9.63 17.32 10.03
N GLY A 96 -10.80 16.77 9.66
CA GLY A 96 -10.90 15.45 9.05
C GLY A 96 -10.20 15.33 7.69
N LYS A 97 -10.17 16.41 6.89
CA LYS A 97 -9.50 16.43 5.60
C LYS A 97 -7.98 16.46 5.80
N THR A 98 -7.50 17.25 6.75
CA THR A 98 -6.08 17.30 7.13
C THR A 98 -5.61 15.97 7.72
N ILE A 99 -6.40 15.31 8.57
CA ILE A 99 -6.10 13.95 9.08
C ILE A 99 -5.90 12.97 7.92
N GLY A 100 -6.81 12.97 6.96
CA GLY A 100 -6.71 12.11 5.78
C GLY A 100 -5.44 12.38 4.97
N ALA A 101 -5.10 13.65 4.73
CA ALA A 101 -3.88 14.03 4.04
C ALA A 101 -2.62 13.60 4.80
N ALA A 102 -2.58 13.85 6.12
CA ALA A 102 -1.47 13.49 6.98
C ALA A 102 -1.22 11.97 7.00
N LEU A 103 -2.27 11.15 7.11
CA LEU A 103 -2.15 9.69 7.05
C LEU A 103 -1.61 9.20 5.69
N ASN A 104 -2.02 9.83 4.59
CA ASN A 104 -1.51 9.48 3.26
C ASN A 104 -0.03 9.86 3.09
N GLU A 105 0.39 11.03 3.57
CA GLU A 105 1.80 11.42 3.53
C GLU A 105 2.67 10.54 4.42
N MET A 106 2.19 10.20 5.62
CA MET A 106 2.88 9.30 6.52
C MET A 106 2.99 7.88 5.96
N LEU A 107 1.99 7.43 5.20
CA LEU A 107 2.08 6.18 4.45
C LEU A 107 3.21 6.22 3.40
N ASP A 108 3.30 7.30 2.62
CA ASP A 108 4.38 7.48 1.64
C ASP A 108 5.76 7.56 2.33
N TYR A 109 5.83 8.23 3.48
CA TYR A 109 7.03 8.33 4.31
C TYR A 109 7.49 6.97 4.86
N ALA A 110 6.54 6.11 5.28
CA ALA A 110 6.80 4.75 5.73
C ALA A 110 7.14 3.80 4.56
N HIS A 111 6.58 4.03 3.37
CA HIS A 111 6.94 3.25 2.17
C HIS A 111 8.40 3.48 1.78
N LYS A 112 8.88 4.74 1.84
CA LYS A 112 10.27 5.11 1.52
C LYS A 112 11.29 4.51 2.49
N ASN A 113 11.00 4.49 3.78
CA ASN A 113 11.84 3.84 4.79
C ASN A 113 10.97 3.14 5.85
N PRO A 114 10.99 1.80 5.91
CA PRO A 114 10.18 1.04 6.85
C PRO A 114 10.35 1.43 8.32
N GLN A 115 11.55 1.88 8.71
CA GLN A 115 11.86 2.28 10.10
C GLN A 115 11.09 3.52 10.54
N ASN A 116 10.58 4.31 9.59
CA ASN A 116 9.76 5.47 9.86
C ASN A 116 8.37 5.10 10.41
N ASN A 117 7.90 3.86 10.20
CA ASN A 117 6.63 3.40 10.73
C ASN A 117 6.73 3.03 12.21
N SER A 118 7.09 3.99 13.05
CA SER A 118 7.03 3.92 14.50
C SER A 118 6.16 5.06 15.02
N GLU A 119 5.47 4.84 16.15
CA GLU A 119 4.58 5.85 16.73
C GLU A 119 5.33 7.18 16.93
N LYS A 120 6.52 7.15 17.53
CA LYS A 120 7.37 8.33 17.75
C LYS A 120 7.79 9.05 16.46
N CYS A 121 8.20 8.32 15.43
CA CYS A 121 8.61 8.92 14.17
C CYS A 121 7.43 9.59 13.47
N LEU A 122 6.26 8.95 13.47
CA LEU A 122 5.06 9.46 12.82
C LEU A 122 4.43 10.63 13.59
N GLU A 123 4.42 10.59 14.93
CA GLU A 123 4.04 11.74 15.77
C GLU A 123 4.90 12.97 15.44
N LYS A 124 6.22 12.78 15.42
CA LYS A 124 7.15 13.85 15.09
C LYS A 124 6.90 14.40 13.68
N TYR A 125 6.74 13.52 12.69
CA TYR A 125 6.41 13.91 11.32
C TYR A 125 5.11 14.73 11.26
N ALA A 126 4.07 14.28 11.98
CA ALA A 126 2.79 14.96 12.05
C ALA A 126 2.90 16.38 12.63
N VAL A 127 3.64 16.54 13.73
CA VAL A 127 3.85 17.84 14.36
C VAL A 127 4.60 18.79 13.43
N GLU A 128 5.70 18.33 12.83
CA GLU A 128 6.56 19.15 11.97
C GLU A 128 5.89 19.63 10.68
N HIS A 129 4.90 18.89 10.16
CA HIS A 129 4.32 19.15 8.84
C HIS A 129 2.85 19.60 8.88
N PHE A 130 2.14 19.42 10.00
CA PHE A 130 0.68 19.65 10.07
C PHE A 130 0.20 20.45 11.30
N LEU A 131 1.05 20.75 12.28
CA LEU A 131 0.64 21.51 13.49
C LEU A 131 1.09 22.96 13.54
N ASP A 132 2.06 23.39 12.73
CA ASP A 132 2.45 24.79 12.61
C ASP A 132 2.71 25.17 11.13
N MET A 133 1.69 25.75 10.49
CA MET A 133 1.81 26.67 9.35
C MET A 133 1.15 28.00 9.71
#